data_AF-A0A0S1XDW6-F1
#
_entry.id   AF-A0A0S1XDW6-F1
#
_cell.length_a   1.000
_cell.length_b   1.000
_cell.length_c   1.000
_cell.angle_alpha   90.00
_cell.angle_beta   90.00
_cell.angle_gamma   90.00
#
_symmetry.space_group_name_H-M   'P 1'
#
loop_
_entity.id
_entity.type
_entity.pdbx_description
1 polymer ?
#
loop_
_entity_poly.entity_id
_entity_poly.type
_entity_poly.pdbx_seq_one_letter_code
_entity_poly.pdbx_strand_id
1 'polypeptide(L)'
;MEILKHEGPGRLGLVRLKDKSFRTPALVNVDFTLSPFNSYFYPKAFSEYDFNLAPSIPISFYTPSEIVEKAFSRLIGVDYSNFNAFYLPAIRDVERLEKFLDEILSSNSFDALYLGNSKVLVKDYRRFVQTLRMIREKDPNLMIITDLEPFFYPLAVYLGIDAFDTRSLKLYDFHKKSFTMYSPLLWDEGENSLEFAEKVISLVRKTLEEGKLRYLVENFFYTQSHAGILRIADKEHGDYLEKYTPIQKDTVYFISDASQNRPEVKRWHQRVIERFVPPKAKLLLLFPCSAKKPYSRSRSHTLYRKALQEVLGSGIYKVHELILTSPFGVVPREWEWLAKYDIVVTGHWSEEEISLAAELLAKTLEKYPDIPIVAHLDEAYVEIAKRASEMSGKEIIFVPVKNGTTSRESIAALKKTLEELGLDLKAGKEDRTYRFYENIRKIFDFYFGIGAGDAVLPDDAQIKGSRMLRIFVDGRQTGTFQDGVISVTPYGMQRIYEATKSYYVRIDFDLRGDVFAVGVSEADEKIRPDDLVAVVRDEQVVAVGKALLSGEEMVKAKRGVAVKVKKRA
;
A
#
# COMPACT_ATOMS: atom_id res chain seq x y z
N MET A 1 4.49 -2.66 -21.64
CA MET A 1 4.95 -3.64 -20.63
C MET A 1 3.76 -4.21 -19.86
N GLU A 2 3.76 -5.50 -19.51
CA GLU A 2 2.76 -6.11 -18.61
C GLU A 2 3.22 -6.03 -17.16
N ILE A 3 2.34 -5.68 -16.23
CA ILE A 3 2.69 -5.61 -14.81
C ILE A 3 2.39 -6.96 -14.15
N LEU A 4 3.35 -7.49 -13.39
CA LEU A 4 3.23 -8.77 -12.68
C LEU A 4 2.97 -8.59 -11.19
N LYS A 5 3.55 -7.55 -10.58
CA LYS A 5 3.45 -7.25 -9.14
C LYS A 5 3.80 -5.79 -8.86
N HIS A 6 3.18 -5.21 -7.84
CA HIS A 6 3.50 -3.90 -7.30
C HIS A 6 4.11 -3.98 -5.88
N GLU A 7 4.89 -2.96 -5.54
CA GLU A 7 5.19 -2.54 -4.18
C GLU A 7 5.35 -1.01 -4.15
N GLY A 8 4.28 -0.33 -3.74
CA GLY A 8 4.09 1.06 -4.13
C GLY A 8 4.03 1.20 -5.65
N PRO A 9 4.35 2.38 -6.21
CA PRO A 9 4.39 2.58 -7.66
C PRO A 9 5.45 1.71 -8.36
N GLY A 10 6.46 1.25 -7.61
CA GLY A 10 7.44 0.28 -8.07
C GLY A 10 6.81 -1.05 -8.43
N ARG A 11 7.37 -1.71 -9.44
CA ARG A 11 6.74 -2.88 -10.03
C ARG A 11 7.72 -3.84 -10.68
N LEU A 12 7.35 -5.11 -10.63
CA LEU A 12 7.93 -6.16 -11.46
C LEU A 12 7.11 -6.23 -12.76
N GLY A 13 7.74 -5.88 -13.87
CA GLY A 13 7.13 -5.94 -15.19
C GLY A 13 7.68 -7.07 -16.04
N LEU A 14 6.91 -7.49 -17.05
CA LEU A 14 7.33 -8.35 -18.14
C LEU A 14 7.24 -7.55 -19.45
N VAL A 15 8.38 -7.39 -20.10
CA VAL A 15 8.47 -6.79 -21.43
C VAL A 15 8.62 -7.92 -22.44
N ARG A 16 7.77 -7.93 -23.46
CA ARG A 16 7.84 -8.84 -24.60
C ARG A 16 8.10 -8.01 -25.85
N LEU A 17 9.24 -8.27 -26.47
CA LEU A 17 9.63 -7.80 -27.79
C LEU A 17 9.50 -8.97 -28.77
N LYS A 18 9.73 -8.75 -30.07
CA LYS A 18 9.48 -9.77 -31.11
C LYS A 18 10.16 -11.11 -30.82
N ASP A 19 11.46 -11.08 -30.49
CA ASP A 19 12.28 -12.30 -30.33
C ASP A 19 12.84 -12.47 -28.90
N LYS A 20 12.42 -11.61 -27.96
CA LYS A 20 13.00 -11.55 -26.61
C LYS A 20 11.98 -11.11 -25.58
N SER A 21 12.15 -11.60 -24.35
CA SER A 21 11.45 -11.06 -23.19
C SER A 21 12.40 -10.86 -22.02
N PHE A 22 12.15 -9.85 -21.20
CA PHE A 22 12.91 -9.58 -19.98
C PHE A 22 12.00 -9.02 -18.88
N ARG A 23 12.50 -9.00 -17.64
CA ARG A 23 11.78 -8.48 -16.47
C ARG A 23 12.33 -7.13 -16.03
N THR A 24 11.46 -6.25 -15.55
CA THR A 24 11.85 -4.98 -14.90
C THR A 24 11.87 -5.12 -13.37
N PRO A 25 12.66 -4.33 -12.62
CA PRO A 25 13.60 -3.31 -13.07
C PRO A 25 14.73 -3.87 -13.96
N ALA A 26 15.21 -3.12 -14.94
CA ALA A 26 16.17 -3.62 -15.94
C ALA A 26 17.33 -2.66 -16.22
N LEU A 27 18.38 -3.15 -16.87
CA LEU A 27 19.57 -2.39 -17.26
C LEU A 27 19.71 -2.35 -18.79
N VAL A 28 19.85 -1.15 -19.34
CA VAL A 28 20.19 -0.95 -20.76
C VAL A 28 21.57 -1.55 -21.03
N ASN A 29 21.74 -2.18 -22.19
CA ASN A 29 22.91 -2.94 -22.65
C ASN A 29 23.22 -4.23 -21.86
N VAL A 30 22.37 -4.61 -20.90
CA VAL A 30 22.42 -5.91 -20.21
C VAL A 30 21.15 -6.70 -20.55
N ASP A 31 19.99 -6.15 -20.17
CA ASP A 31 18.70 -6.79 -20.41
C ASP A 31 18.13 -6.47 -21.80
N PHE A 32 18.41 -5.29 -22.36
CA PHE A 32 17.91 -4.84 -23.67
C PHE A 32 18.78 -3.73 -24.28
N THR A 33 18.68 -3.49 -25.59
CA THR A 33 19.40 -2.40 -26.28
C THR A 33 18.54 -1.14 -26.45
N LEU A 34 19.17 0.03 -26.33
CA LEU A 34 18.52 1.33 -26.55
C LEU A 34 19.33 2.13 -27.56
N SER A 35 18.67 2.72 -28.55
CA SER A 35 19.36 3.55 -29.55
C SER A 35 20.06 4.77 -28.90
N PRO A 36 21.16 5.27 -29.49
CA PRO A 36 21.83 6.47 -29.01
C PRO A 36 20.92 7.69 -28.91
N PHE A 37 21.22 8.56 -27.94
CA PHE A 37 20.59 9.86 -27.81
C PHE A 37 21.25 10.85 -28.78
N ASN A 38 20.53 11.34 -29.78
CA ASN A 38 20.99 12.44 -30.64
C ASN A 38 19.80 13.10 -31.33
N SER A 39 19.86 14.43 -31.48
CA SER A 39 18.73 15.28 -31.88
C SER A 39 18.12 14.96 -33.25
N TYR A 40 18.83 14.20 -34.09
CA TYR A 40 18.41 13.78 -35.43
C TYR A 40 18.93 12.37 -35.79
N PHE A 41 19.20 11.51 -34.82
CA PHE A 41 19.61 10.14 -35.14
C PHE A 41 18.41 9.32 -35.59
N TYR A 42 18.46 8.90 -36.85
CA TYR A 42 17.64 7.83 -37.38
C TYR A 42 18.53 6.58 -37.43
N PRO A 43 18.18 5.49 -36.72
CA PRO A 43 18.86 4.22 -36.86
C PRO A 43 18.98 3.84 -38.34
N LYS A 44 20.14 3.33 -38.77
CA LYS A 44 20.30 2.83 -40.14
C LYS A 44 19.32 1.69 -40.43
N ALA A 45 19.07 0.85 -39.42
CA ALA A 45 17.99 -0.10 -39.39
C ALA A 45 17.35 -0.11 -37.98
N PHE A 46 16.03 0.10 -37.92
CA PHE A 46 15.28 0.11 -36.65
C PHE A 46 15.22 -1.25 -35.94
N SER A 47 15.65 -2.32 -36.62
CA SER A 47 15.79 -3.66 -36.03
C SER A 47 17.06 -3.84 -35.19
N GLU A 48 18.01 -2.89 -35.22
CA GLU A 48 19.26 -2.98 -34.45
C GLU A 48 19.05 -2.79 -32.94
N TYR A 49 17.95 -2.12 -32.56
CA TYR A 49 17.67 -1.77 -31.17
C TYR A 49 16.32 -2.33 -30.72
N ASP A 50 16.28 -2.85 -29.50
CA ASP A 50 15.05 -3.26 -28.82
C ASP A 50 14.13 -2.04 -28.61
N PHE A 51 14.73 -0.89 -28.25
CA PHE A 51 14.06 0.39 -28.14
C PHE A 51 14.73 1.46 -29.01
N ASN A 52 13.97 2.00 -29.95
CA ASN A 52 14.34 3.09 -30.83
C ASN A 52 13.82 4.39 -30.23
N LEU A 53 14.73 5.20 -29.70
CA LEU A 53 14.45 6.49 -29.08
C LEU A 53 14.14 7.53 -30.14
N ALA A 54 12.99 8.19 -29.99
CA ALA A 54 12.53 9.26 -30.84
C ALA A 54 13.50 10.46 -30.88
N PRO A 55 13.53 11.22 -31.99
CA PRO A 55 14.27 12.47 -32.07
C PRO A 55 13.86 13.40 -30.94
N SER A 56 14.82 14.13 -30.38
CA SER A 56 14.62 14.98 -29.21
C SER A 56 15.39 16.28 -29.35
N ILE A 57 14.90 17.32 -28.68
CA ILE A 57 15.65 18.58 -28.56
C ILE A 57 16.25 18.60 -27.15
N PRO A 58 17.59 18.57 -27.01
CA PRO A 58 18.24 18.57 -25.70
C PRO A 58 18.04 19.93 -25.04
N ILE A 59 17.05 20.01 -24.15
CA ILE A 59 16.82 21.16 -23.29
C ILE A 59 17.33 20.85 -21.88
N SER A 60 18.06 21.80 -21.30
CA SER A 60 18.51 21.72 -19.91
C SER A 60 17.35 21.91 -18.94
N PHE A 61 17.48 21.39 -17.72
CA PHE A 61 16.50 21.57 -16.65
C PHE A 61 16.17 23.04 -16.34
N TYR A 62 17.13 23.95 -16.57
CA TYR A 62 17.01 25.39 -16.29
C TYR A 62 16.68 26.23 -17.54
N THR A 63 16.31 25.59 -18.65
CA THR A 63 16.00 26.28 -19.90
C THR A 63 14.83 27.26 -19.72
N PRO A 64 14.94 28.52 -20.19
CA PRO A 64 13.85 29.49 -20.14
C PRO A 64 12.58 28.99 -20.84
N SER A 65 11.41 29.33 -20.28
CA SER A 65 10.10 28.86 -20.75
C SER A 65 9.84 29.12 -22.24
N GLU A 66 10.25 30.27 -22.76
CA GLU A 66 10.10 30.61 -24.19
C GLU A 66 10.86 29.65 -25.11
N ILE A 67 12.03 29.17 -24.68
CA ILE A 67 12.85 28.22 -25.45
C ILE A 67 12.24 26.82 -25.35
N VAL A 68 11.75 26.44 -24.15
CA VAL A 68 11.03 25.17 -23.95
C VAL A 68 9.81 25.09 -24.86
N GLU A 69 9.02 26.16 -24.96
CA GLU A 69 7.82 26.21 -25.79
C GLU A 69 8.13 26.05 -27.28
N LYS A 70 9.16 26.75 -27.77
CA LYS A 70 9.64 26.58 -29.15
C LYS A 70 10.14 25.16 -29.42
N ALA A 71 10.79 24.53 -28.44
CA ALA A 71 11.26 23.16 -28.56
C ALA A 71 10.09 22.16 -28.60
N PHE A 72 9.14 22.27 -27.67
CA PHE A 72 7.96 21.39 -27.61
C PHE A 72 7.09 21.53 -28.86
N SER A 73 6.85 22.75 -29.33
CA SER A 73 6.11 23.00 -30.58
C SER A 73 6.75 22.30 -31.79
N ARG A 74 8.08 22.22 -31.85
CA ARG A 74 8.80 21.50 -32.91
C ARG A 74 8.68 19.99 -32.75
N LEU A 75 8.76 19.48 -31.53
CA LEU A 75 8.66 18.05 -31.24
C LEU A 75 7.26 17.51 -31.56
N ILE A 76 6.20 18.27 -31.28
CA ILE A 76 4.82 17.90 -31.65
C ILE A 76 4.67 17.61 -33.15
N GLY A 77 5.42 18.32 -34.00
CA GLY A 77 5.40 18.13 -35.46
C GLY A 77 6.27 16.98 -36.01
N VAL A 78 6.91 16.19 -35.15
CA VAL A 78 7.77 15.07 -35.58
C VAL A 78 6.93 13.83 -35.89
N ASP A 79 7.27 13.11 -36.97
CA ASP A 79 6.71 11.78 -37.23
C ASP A 79 7.38 10.72 -36.34
N TYR A 80 6.60 10.14 -35.43
CA TYR A 80 7.07 9.13 -34.48
C TYR A 80 6.79 7.69 -34.91
N SER A 81 6.27 7.47 -36.12
CA SER A 81 5.75 6.17 -36.57
C SER A 81 6.74 4.98 -36.49
N ASN A 82 8.05 5.25 -36.58
CA ASN A 82 9.10 4.23 -36.49
C ASN A 82 9.75 4.10 -35.09
N PHE A 83 9.30 4.86 -34.09
CA PHE A 83 9.92 4.91 -32.76
C PHE A 83 8.99 4.31 -31.71
N ASN A 84 9.55 3.44 -30.86
CA ASN A 84 8.81 2.82 -29.75
C ASN A 84 9.26 3.33 -28.37
N ALA A 85 10.24 4.23 -28.31
CA ALA A 85 10.64 4.93 -27.10
C ALA A 85 10.64 6.44 -27.29
N PHE A 86 10.12 7.18 -26.32
CA PHE A 86 10.06 8.65 -26.36
C PHE A 86 11.05 9.28 -25.37
N TYR A 87 11.71 10.38 -25.74
CA TYR A 87 12.56 11.12 -24.82
C TYR A 87 11.81 12.29 -24.20
N LEU A 88 11.70 12.30 -22.88
CA LEU A 88 11.09 13.38 -22.11
C LEU A 88 12.18 14.15 -21.34
N PRO A 89 12.52 15.39 -21.74
CA PRO A 89 13.47 16.20 -20.97
C PRO A 89 12.80 16.73 -19.69
N ALA A 90 13.28 16.33 -18.51
CA ALA A 90 12.78 16.94 -17.28
C ALA A 90 13.14 18.43 -17.24
N ILE A 91 12.16 19.26 -16.85
CA ILE A 91 12.26 20.72 -16.74
C ILE A 91 11.62 21.19 -15.43
N ARG A 92 11.85 22.46 -15.05
CA ARG A 92 11.25 23.06 -13.84
C ARG A 92 9.73 23.22 -13.91
N ASP A 93 9.19 23.45 -15.10
CA ASP A 93 7.77 23.69 -15.33
C ASP A 93 7.06 22.36 -15.60
N VAL A 94 6.63 21.68 -14.52
CA VAL A 94 6.02 20.34 -14.60
C VAL A 94 4.66 20.39 -15.29
N GLU A 95 3.88 21.46 -15.11
CA GLU A 95 2.58 21.62 -15.78
C GLU A 95 2.74 21.71 -17.30
N ARG A 96 3.75 22.44 -17.78
CA ARG A 96 4.07 22.50 -19.21
C ARG A 96 4.57 21.16 -19.73
N LEU A 97 5.39 20.46 -18.94
CA LEU A 97 5.85 19.12 -19.28
C LEU A 97 4.68 18.13 -19.40
N GLU A 98 3.71 18.25 -18.51
CA GLU A 98 2.50 17.43 -18.49
C GLU A 98 1.66 17.64 -19.75
N LYS A 99 1.35 18.90 -20.09
CA LYS A 99 0.59 19.24 -21.32
C LYS A 99 1.26 18.72 -22.58
N PHE A 100 2.58 18.88 -22.65
CA PHE A 100 3.37 18.34 -23.76
C PHE A 100 3.29 16.81 -23.84
N LEU A 101 3.40 16.13 -22.71
CA LEU A 101 3.31 14.67 -22.68
C LEU A 101 1.90 14.19 -23.07
N ASP A 102 0.85 14.89 -22.65
CA ASP A 102 -0.53 14.58 -23.06
C ASP A 102 -0.72 14.67 -24.57
N GLU A 103 -0.22 15.75 -25.17
CA GLU A 103 -0.30 15.95 -26.61
C GLU A 103 0.44 14.84 -27.38
N ILE A 104 1.65 14.49 -26.94
CA ILE A 104 2.44 13.42 -27.55
C ILE A 104 1.77 12.05 -27.42
N LEU A 105 1.30 11.68 -26.22
CA LEU A 105 0.70 10.36 -25.95
C LEU A 105 -0.73 10.23 -26.51
N SER A 106 -1.42 11.34 -26.81
CA SER A 106 -2.75 11.31 -27.44
C SER A 106 -2.70 10.77 -28.88
N SER A 107 -1.60 11.04 -29.59
CA SER A 107 -1.46 10.76 -31.03
C SER A 107 -0.47 9.64 -31.32
N ASN A 108 0.30 9.19 -30.32
CA ASN A 108 1.37 8.22 -30.50
C ASN A 108 1.35 7.16 -29.40
N SER A 109 1.80 5.95 -29.72
CA SER A 109 1.92 4.86 -28.77
C SER A 109 3.39 4.47 -28.61
N PHE A 110 3.92 4.64 -27.39
CA PHE A 110 5.28 4.23 -27.05
C PHE A 110 5.27 3.07 -26.06
N ASP A 111 6.24 2.17 -26.16
CA ASP A 111 6.46 1.11 -25.18
C ASP A 111 7.33 1.59 -24.00
N ALA A 112 8.16 2.62 -24.23
CA ALA A 112 9.03 3.20 -23.21
C ALA A 112 9.15 4.73 -23.30
N LEU A 113 9.53 5.34 -22.17
CA LEU A 113 9.87 6.74 -22.04
C LEU A 113 11.23 6.86 -21.36
N TYR A 114 12.15 7.59 -21.98
CA TYR A 114 13.44 7.94 -21.41
C TYR A 114 13.36 9.32 -20.74
N LEU A 115 13.49 9.34 -19.42
CA LEU A 115 13.48 10.57 -18.63
C LEU A 115 14.88 11.21 -18.63
N GLY A 116 15.02 12.30 -19.38
CA GLY A 116 16.23 13.12 -19.42
C GLY A 116 16.40 14.02 -18.20
N ASN A 117 17.60 14.58 -18.02
CA ASN A 117 17.98 15.49 -16.92
C ASN A 117 17.82 14.90 -15.50
N SER A 118 17.66 13.59 -15.38
CA SER A 118 17.46 12.84 -14.13
C SER A 118 18.45 13.18 -13.02
N LYS A 119 19.75 13.23 -13.33
CA LYS A 119 20.82 13.57 -12.36
C LYS A 119 20.71 14.97 -11.76
N VAL A 120 20.08 15.91 -12.47
CA VAL A 120 19.76 17.25 -11.96
C VAL A 120 18.42 17.21 -11.23
N LEU A 121 17.43 16.52 -11.80
CA LEU A 121 16.08 16.41 -11.25
C LEU A 121 16.06 15.82 -9.84
N VAL A 122 16.87 14.80 -9.54
CA VAL A 122 16.95 14.20 -8.19
C VAL A 122 17.43 15.15 -7.09
N LYS A 123 17.97 16.32 -7.45
CA LYS A 123 18.32 17.39 -6.50
C LYS A 123 17.12 18.26 -6.14
N ASP A 124 16.07 18.25 -6.96
CA ASP A 124 14.78 18.90 -6.69
C ASP A 124 13.75 17.81 -6.31
N TYR A 125 13.72 17.47 -5.03
CA TYR A 125 12.98 16.32 -4.52
C TYR A 125 11.50 16.34 -4.87
N ARG A 126 10.86 17.51 -4.80
CA ARG A 126 9.44 17.69 -5.15
C ARG A 126 9.20 17.44 -6.63
N ARG A 127 9.97 18.09 -7.49
CA ARG A 127 9.80 17.93 -8.95
C ARG A 127 10.13 16.51 -9.39
N PHE A 128 11.08 15.83 -8.75
CA PHE A 128 11.38 14.44 -9.04
C PHE A 128 10.16 13.54 -8.80
N VAL A 129 9.56 13.60 -7.61
CA VAL A 129 8.37 12.79 -7.28
C VAL A 129 7.17 13.18 -8.16
N GLN A 130 6.92 14.49 -8.34
CA GLN A 130 5.83 14.99 -9.19
C GLN A 130 5.96 14.51 -10.64
N THR A 131 7.16 14.54 -11.21
CA THR A 131 7.41 14.09 -12.59
C THR A 131 7.16 12.60 -12.74
N LEU A 132 7.64 11.77 -11.81
CA LEU A 132 7.42 10.32 -11.86
C LEU A 132 5.94 9.96 -11.70
N ARG A 133 5.24 10.61 -10.76
CA ARG A 133 3.79 10.46 -10.57
C ARG A 133 3.05 10.80 -11.87
N MET A 134 3.33 11.97 -12.43
CA MET A 134 2.68 12.46 -13.65
C MET A 134 2.86 11.47 -14.81
N ILE A 135 4.06 10.94 -15.03
CA ILE A 135 4.30 9.95 -16.10
C ILE A 135 3.55 8.65 -15.80
N ARG A 136 3.62 8.15 -14.56
CA ARG A 136 3.07 6.86 -14.17
C ARG A 136 1.54 6.83 -14.25
N GLU A 137 0.87 7.92 -13.89
CA GLU A 137 -0.60 8.01 -13.90
C GLU A 137 -1.20 8.19 -15.31
N LYS A 138 -0.40 8.56 -16.32
CA LYS A 138 -0.85 8.71 -17.71
C LYS A 138 -0.96 7.39 -18.46
N ASP A 139 0.07 6.55 -18.39
CA ASP A 139 0.08 5.23 -19.05
C ASP A 139 0.69 4.16 -18.13
N PRO A 140 -0.15 3.26 -17.57
CA PRO A 140 0.33 2.17 -16.74
C PRO A 140 1.26 1.20 -17.48
N ASN A 141 1.16 1.03 -18.80
CA ASN A 141 1.99 0.09 -19.54
C ASN A 141 3.34 0.69 -20.00
N LEU A 142 3.52 2.01 -19.89
CA LEU A 142 4.73 2.72 -20.33
C LEU A 142 5.91 2.46 -19.39
N MET A 143 7.00 1.96 -19.95
CA MET A 143 8.24 1.69 -19.20
C MET A 143 9.05 2.98 -19.01
N ILE A 144 9.44 3.32 -17.79
CA ILE A 144 10.27 4.52 -17.52
C ILE A 144 11.76 4.12 -17.43
N ILE A 145 12.57 4.66 -18.33
CA ILE A 145 14.02 4.51 -18.41
C ILE A 145 14.69 5.81 -17.96
N THR A 146 15.79 5.74 -17.20
CA THR A 146 16.55 6.94 -16.81
C THR A 146 18.04 6.64 -16.61
N ASP A 147 18.90 7.65 -16.64
CA ASP A 147 20.30 7.53 -16.19
C ASP A 147 20.43 7.97 -14.73
N LEU A 148 20.74 7.04 -13.82
CA LEU A 148 21.02 7.31 -12.40
C LEU A 148 22.12 6.37 -11.91
N GLU A 149 22.77 6.75 -10.81
CA GLU A 149 23.77 5.91 -10.16
C GLU A 149 23.13 4.71 -9.44
N PRO A 150 23.79 3.54 -9.39
CA PRO A 150 23.16 2.32 -8.89
C PRO A 150 22.66 2.36 -7.44
N PHE A 151 23.31 3.13 -6.58
CA PHE A 151 22.84 3.30 -5.21
C PHE A 151 21.47 3.99 -5.13
N PHE A 152 21.03 4.73 -6.16
CA PHE A 152 19.69 5.31 -6.22
C PHE A 152 18.60 4.34 -6.70
N TYR A 153 18.97 3.19 -7.28
CA TYR A 153 18.01 2.30 -7.94
C TYR A 153 16.86 1.85 -7.03
N PRO A 154 17.08 1.43 -5.77
CA PRO A 154 15.97 0.99 -4.93
C PRO A 154 14.88 2.05 -4.75
N LEU A 155 15.27 3.29 -4.45
CA LEU A 155 14.32 4.40 -4.26
C LEU A 155 13.66 4.81 -5.59
N ALA A 156 14.44 4.92 -6.65
CA ALA A 156 13.94 5.24 -7.98
C ALA A 156 12.89 4.21 -8.45
N VAL A 157 13.19 2.93 -8.27
CA VAL A 157 12.25 1.84 -8.58
C VAL A 157 11.01 1.92 -7.70
N TYR A 158 11.16 2.14 -6.40
CA TYR A 158 10.01 2.26 -5.50
C TYR A 158 9.04 3.36 -5.92
N LEU A 159 9.55 4.45 -6.49
CA LEU A 159 8.75 5.56 -7.03
C LEU A 159 8.23 5.33 -8.46
N GLY A 160 8.55 4.19 -9.07
CA GLY A 160 7.98 3.74 -10.33
C GLY A 160 8.95 3.74 -11.52
N ILE A 161 10.26 3.92 -11.35
CA ILE A 161 11.21 3.74 -12.47
C ILE A 161 11.37 2.25 -12.80
N ASP A 162 11.41 1.92 -14.10
CA ASP A 162 11.42 0.53 -14.57
C ASP A 162 12.78 0.08 -15.14
N ALA A 163 13.65 1.01 -15.56
CA ALA A 163 14.96 0.64 -16.09
C ALA A 163 15.99 1.76 -15.99
N PHE A 164 17.27 1.37 -16.03
CA PHE A 164 18.40 2.29 -15.90
C PHE A 164 19.39 2.17 -17.05
N ASP A 165 19.81 3.33 -17.54
CA ASP A 165 20.85 3.46 -18.55
C ASP A 165 22.23 3.31 -17.92
N THR A 166 23.02 2.37 -18.43
CA THR A 166 24.33 2.03 -17.88
C THR A 166 25.49 2.75 -18.56
N ARG A 167 25.23 3.52 -19.63
CA ARG A 167 26.31 4.16 -20.43
C ARG A 167 27.18 5.08 -19.59
N SER A 168 26.58 5.78 -18.62
CA SER A 168 27.30 6.70 -17.74
C SER A 168 28.24 5.98 -16.76
N LEU A 169 27.99 4.71 -16.44
CA LEU A 169 28.81 3.90 -15.53
C LEU A 169 30.25 3.74 -16.03
N LYS A 170 30.46 3.68 -17.34
CA LYS A 170 31.79 3.62 -17.96
C LYS A 170 32.67 4.82 -17.59
N LEU A 171 32.07 5.99 -17.32
CA LEU A 171 32.81 7.17 -16.87
C LEU A 171 33.33 7.01 -15.44
N TYR A 172 32.58 6.32 -14.57
CA TYR A 172 33.02 6.04 -13.20
C TYR A 172 34.20 5.07 -13.23
N ASP A 173 34.11 4.00 -14.02
CA ASP A 173 35.21 3.05 -14.20
C ASP A 173 36.47 3.72 -14.78
N PHE A 174 36.30 4.58 -15.79
CA PHE A 174 37.40 5.38 -16.35
C PHE A 174 38.08 6.26 -15.30
N HIS A 175 37.29 6.83 -14.39
CA HIS A 175 37.79 7.63 -13.27
C HIS A 175 38.16 6.78 -12.03
N LYS A 176 38.22 5.45 -12.15
CA LYS A 176 38.48 4.51 -11.04
C LYS A 176 37.58 4.74 -9.83
N LYS A 177 36.30 4.98 -10.08
CA LYS A 177 35.27 5.15 -9.05
C LYS A 177 34.44 3.88 -8.99
N SER A 178 34.21 3.38 -7.78
CA SER A 178 33.31 2.26 -7.50
C SER A 178 32.15 2.72 -6.63
N PHE A 179 31.09 1.90 -6.59
CA PHE A 179 29.91 2.16 -5.77
C PHE A 179 29.90 1.23 -4.56
N THR A 180 29.36 1.71 -3.45
CA THR A 180 29.06 0.88 -2.28
C THR A 180 27.64 1.13 -1.82
N MET A 181 27.13 0.24 -0.97
CA MET A 181 25.81 0.39 -0.35
C MET A 181 25.70 1.56 0.65
N TYR A 182 26.83 2.19 1.02
CA TYR A 182 26.88 3.25 2.05
C TYR A 182 27.23 4.63 1.49
N SER A 183 27.82 4.70 0.28
CA SER A 183 28.20 5.93 -0.43
C SER A 183 28.91 5.57 -1.74
N PRO A 184 28.99 6.46 -2.75
CA PRO A 184 30.01 6.38 -3.78
C PRO A 184 31.40 6.72 -3.20
N LEU A 185 31.89 5.92 -2.25
CA LEU A 185 33.27 6.05 -1.76
C LEU A 185 34.22 5.54 -2.85
N LEU A 186 35.19 6.39 -3.19
CA LEU A 186 36.27 6.09 -4.12
C LEU A 186 37.24 5.11 -3.44
N TRP A 187 37.29 3.86 -3.91
CA TRP A 187 38.30 2.90 -3.49
C TRP A 187 38.87 2.15 -4.70
N ASP A 188 40.15 1.80 -4.65
CA ASP A 188 40.82 0.95 -5.64
C ASP A 188 40.97 -0.48 -5.07
N GLU A 189 40.78 -1.46 -5.95
CA GLU A 189 40.43 -2.90 -5.76
C GLU A 189 38.97 -3.20 -5.33
N GLY A 190 38.08 -3.33 -6.32
CA GLY A 190 36.68 -3.77 -6.15
C GLY A 190 36.00 -4.10 -7.48
N GLU A 191 34.72 -4.49 -7.41
CA GLU A 191 33.87 -4.79 -8.57
C GLU A 191 33.65 -3.56 -9.47
N ASN A 192 33.55 -3.74 -10.79
CA ASN A 192 33.31 -2.62 -11.71
C ASN A 192 31.89 -2.05 -11.56
N SER A 193 31.66 -0.82 -12.01
CA SER A 193 30.40 -0.10 -11.80
C SER A 193 29.18 -0.83 -12.37
N LEU A 194 29.36 -1.56 -13.48
CA LEU A 194 28.30 -2.34 -14.12
C LEU A 194 27.93 -3.58 -13.30
N GLU A 195 28.93 -4.32 -12.81
CA GLU A 195 28.72 -5.51 -11.97
C GLU A 195 27.96 -5.14 -10.68
N PHE A 196 28.31 -4.01 -10.08
CA PHE A 196 27.57 -3.49 -8.93
C PHE A 196 26.11 -3.16 -9.30
N ALA A 197 25.88 -2.53 -10.46
CA ALA A 197 24.53 -2.24 -10.95
C ALA A 197 23.68 -3.51 -11.14
N GLU A 198 24.26 -4.56 -11.72
CA GLU A 198 23.59 -5.86 -11.91
C GLU A 198 23.21 -6.50 -10.57
N LYS A 199 24.11 -6.47 -9.58
CA LYS A 199 23.84 -6.99 -8.22
C LYS A 199 22.74 -6.21 -7.52
N VAL A 200 22.76 -4.87 -7.61
CA VAL A 200 21.70 -4.03 -7.04
C VAL A 200 20.36 -4.32 -7.70
N ILE A 201 20.28 -4.42 -9.03
CA ILE A 201 19.02 -4.73 -9.73
C ILE A 201 18.51 -6.13 -9.38
N SER A 202 19.40 -7.12 -9.26
CA SER A 202 19.03 -8.46 -8.78
C SER A 202 18.43 -8.41 -7.36
N LEU A 203 19.04 -7.66 -6.44
CA LEU A 203 18.51 -7.45 -5.09
C LEU A 203 17.16 -6.72 -5.09
N VAL A 204 17.01 -5.68 -5.92
CA VAL A 204 15.75 -4.93 -6.06
C VAL A 204 14.64 -5.83 -6.61
N ARG A 205 14.90 -6.65 -7.64
CA ARG A 205 13.94 -7.63 -8.16
C ARG A 205 13.51 -8.62 -7.09
N LYS A 206 14.47 -9.19 -6.34
CA LYS A 206 14.17 -10.15 -5.26
C LYS A 206 13.33 -9.52 -4.15
N THR A 207 13.65 -8.31 -3.73
CA THR A 207 12.89 -7.60 -2.69
C THR A 207 11.48 -7.23 -3.15
N LEU A 208 11.29 -6.80 -4.40
CA LEU A 208 9.97 -6.65 -5.01
C LEU A 208 9.16 -7.97 -5.01
N GLU A 209 9.78 -9.08 -5.40
CA GLU A 209 9.15 -10.42 -5.40
C GLU A 209 8.73 -10.85 -3.98
N GLU A 210 9.50 -10.49 -2.96
CA GLU A 210 9.19 -10.74 -1.54
C GLU A 210 8.27 -9.70 -0.88
N GLY A 211 8.01 -8.54 -1.52
CA GLY A 211 7.24 -7.45 -0.90
C GLY A 211 8.03 -6.70 0.18
N LYS A 212 9.33 -6.46 -0.07
CA LYS A 212 10.30 -5.85 0.85
C LYS A 212 11.13 -4.74 0.20
N LEU A 213 10.78 -4.24 -0.99
CA LEU A 213 11.44 -3.10 -1.61
C LEU A 213 11.42 -1.86 -0.70
N ARG A 214 10.29 -1.54 -0.06
CA ARG A 214 10.22 -0.38 0.85
C ARG A 214 11.12 -0.57 2.08
N TYR A 215 11.32 -1.80 2.53
CA TYR A 215 12.32 -2.13 3.55
C TYR A 215 13.76 -1.91 3.04
N LEU A 216 14.07 -2.28 1.79
CA LEU A 216 15.37 -2.02 1.17
C LEU A 216 15.66 -0.52 1.11
N VAL A 217 14.68 0.29 0.71
CA VAL A 217 14.77 1.76 0.61
C VAL A 217 15.06 2.44 1.95
N GLU A 218 14.47 1.94 3.04
CA GLU A 218 14.64 2.54 4.37
C GLU A 218 15.95 2.14 5.07
N ASN A 219 16.53 0.97 4.77
CA ASN A 219 17.74 0.49 5.45
C ASN A 219 19.05 0.69 4.67
N PHE A 220 18.99 0.66 3.34
CA PHE A 220 20.18 0.55 2.50
C PHE A 220 20.24 1.72 1.51
N PHE A 221 21.47 2.08 1.10
CA PHE A 221 21.71 3.15 0.13
C PHE A 221 21.27 4.55 0.57
N TYR A 222 21.21 4.78 1.89
CA TYR A 222 20.64 5.97 2.48
C TYR A 222 21.56 7.19 2.34
N THR A 223 21.17 8.13 1.47
CA THR A 223 21.85 9.44 1.29
C THR A 223 20.91 10.59 1.62
N GLN A 224 21.43 11.83 1.69
CA GLN A 224 20.60 13.03 1.91
C GLN A 224 19.45 13.14 0.89
N SER A 225 19.71 12.85 -0.39
CA SER A 225 18.67 12.86 -1.42
C SER A 225 17.63 11.78 -1.20
N HIS A 226 18.03 10.59 -0.72
CA HIS A 226 17.07 9.53 -0.41
C HIS A 226 16.13 9.93 0.71
N ALA A 227 16.68 10.44 1.81
CA ALA A 227 15.90 10.93 2.95
C ALA A 227 14.94 12.06 2.54
N GLY A 228 15.41 12.99 1.70
CA GLY A 228 14.62 14.12 1.21
C GLY A 228 13.49 13.68 0.29
N ILE A 229 13.79 12.89 -0.74
CA ILE A 229 12.82 12.39 -1.73
C ILE A 229 11.77 11.51 -1.05
N LEU A 230 12.17 10.57 -0.20
CA LEU A 230 11.23 9.68 0.48
C LEU A 230 10.27 10.46 1.37
N ARG A 231 10.77 11.45 2.13
CA ARG A 231 9.94 12.32 2.97
C ARG A 231 8.90 13.09 2.14
N ILE A 232 9.30 13.63 0.98
CA ILE A 232 8.39 14.33 0.08
C ILE A 232 7.35 13.37 -0.50
N ALA A 233 7.77 12.19 -0.96
CA ALA A 233 6.87 11.18 -1.48
C ALA A 233 5.83 10.77 -0.44
N ASP A 234 6.25 10.54 0.80
CA ASP A 234 5.38 10.14 1.89
C ASP A 234 4.42 11.25 2.35
N LYS A 235 4.93 12.47 2.55
CA LYS A 235 4.14 13.58 3.12
C LYS A 235 3.28 14.32 2.10
N GLU A 236 3.78 14.52 0.88
CA GLU A 236 3.12 15.33 -0.16
C GLU A 236 2.42 14.46 -1.23
N HIS A 237 2.83 13.19 -1.40
CA HIS A 237 2.32 12.28 -2.44
C HIS A 237 1.90 10.90 -1.89
N GLY A 238 1.42 10.86 -0.64
CA GLY A 238 1.03 9.61 0.01
C GLY A 238 -0.10 8.87 -0.73
N ASP A 239 -0.99 9.60 -1.40
CA ASP A 239 -2.07 9.05 -2.24
C ASP A 239 -1.53 8.28 -3.45
N TYR A 240 -0.51 8.82 -4.11
CA TYR A 240 0.21 8.16 -5.19
C TYR A 240 0.84 6.86 -4.69
N LEU A 241 1.53 6.86 -3.56
CA LEU A 241 2.12 5.64 -3.01
C LEU A 241 1.05 4.60 -2.62
N GLU A 242 -0.04 5.04 -1.99
CA GLU A 242 -1.11 4.18 -1.47
C GLU A 242 -1.85 3.45 -2.57
N LYS A 243 -2.14 4.12 -3.69
CA LYS A 243 -2.86 3.57 -4.85
C LYS A 243 -2.25 2.25 -5.36
N TYR A 244 -0.92 2.16 -5.39
CA TYR A 244 -0.21 1.00 -5.93
C TYR A 244 0.33 0.06 -4.85
N THR A 245 0.22 0.41 -3.56
CA THR A 245 0.68 -0.48 -2.49
C THR A 245 -0.28 -1.65 -2.31
N PRO A 246 0.18 -2.92 -2.38
CA PRO A 246 -0.70 -4.06 -2.19
C PRO A 246 -1.36 -4.10 -0.81
N ILE A 247 -2.47 -4.83 -0.69
CA ILE A 247 -3.04 -5.14 0.64
C ILE A 247 -2.09 -6.03 1.42
N GLN A 248 -1.89 -5.66 2.68
CA GLN A 248 -1.02 -6.35 3.62
C GLN A 248 -1.47 -7.80 3.85
N LYS A 249 -0.55 -8.74 3.58
CA LYS A 249 -0.74 -10.18 3.80
C LYS A 249 0.20 -10.73 4.85
N ASP A 250 1.44 -10.27 4.76
CA ASP A 250 2.55 -10.68 5.59
C ASP A 250 2.88 -9.60 6.63
N THR A 251 3.80 -9.94 7.52
CA THR A 251 4.26 -9.01 8.55
C THR A 251 5.05 -7.87 7.93
N VAL A 252 4.61 -6.63 8.17
CA VAL A 252 5.32 -5.42 7.75
C VAL A 252 6.25 -4.96 8.86
N TYR A 253 7.51 -4.71 8.52
CA TYR A 253 8.52 -4.23 9.46
C TYR A 253 8.61 -2.71 9.38
N PHE A 254 8.39 -2.06 10.53
CA PHE A 254 8.55 -0.63 10.73
C PHE A 254 9.83 -0.39 11.53
N ILE A 255 10.74 0.38 10.94
CA ILE A 255 12.15 0.42 11.37
C ILE A 255 12.72 1.83 11.52
N SER A 256 11.98 2.83 11.07
CA SER A 256 12.41 4.22 11.07
C SER A 256 11.21 5.13 11.33
N ASP A 257 11.44 6.39 11.69
CA ASP A 257 10.36 7.37 11.85
C ASP A 257 9.57 7.59 10.55
N ALA A 258 10.21 7.41 9.38
CA ALA A 258 9.53 7.47 8.09
C ALA A 258 8.47 6.37 7.92
N SER A 259 8.60 5.25 8.66
CA SER A 259 7.61 4.17 8.66
C SER A 259 6.22 4.63 9.12
N GLN A 260 6.10 5.71 9.90
CA GLN A 260 4.81 6.29 10.31
C GLN A 260 3.98 6.79 9.12
N ASN A 261 4.66 7.23 8.07
CA ASN A 261 4.02 7.79 6.89
C ASN A 261 3.82 6.76 5.77
N ARG A 262 4.12 5.48 6.03
CA ARG A 262 3.94 4.41 5.05
C ARG A 262 2.49 4.26 4.61
N PRO A 263 2.24 3.86 3.34
CA PRO A 263 0.91 3.63 2.84
C PRO A 263 0.05 2.66 3.65
N GLU A 264 0.64 1.60 4.22
CA GLU A 264 -0.07 0.62 5.04
C GLU A 264 -0.64 1.25 6.31
N VAL A 265 0.11 2.16 6.93
CA VAL A 265 -0.30 2.89 8.15
C VAL A 265 -1.43 3.86 7.81
N LYS A 266 -1.24 4.68 6.76
CA LYS A 266 -2.25 5.64 6.31
C LYS A 266 -3.56 4.95 5.94
N ARG A 267 -3.47 3.84 5.19
CA ARG A 267 -4.64 3.01 4.85
C ARG A 267 -5.31 2.44 6.09
N TRP A 268 -4.54 1.95 7.07
CA TRP A 268 -5.11 1.44 8.32
C TRP A 268 -5.93 2.52 9.02
N HIS A 269 -5.34 3.71 9.23
CA HIS A 269 -5.99 4.85 9.87
C HIS A 269 -7.26 5.25 9.12
N GLN A 270 -7.18 5.37 7.79
CA GLN A 270 -8.34 5.67 6.95
C GLN A 270 -9.45 4.63 7.08
N ARG A 271 -9.11 3.32 7.07
CA ARG A 271 -10.11 2.25 7.25
C ARG A 271 -10.71 2.24 8.64
N VAL A 272 -9.95 2.54 9.70
CA VAL A 272 -10.52 2.74 11.05
C VAL A 272 -11.52 3.89 11.02
N ILE A 273 -11.24 5.00 10.35
CA ILE A 273 -12.16 6.15 10.27
C ILE A 273 -13.39 5.82 9.40
N GLU A 274 -13.22 5.18 8.26
CA GLU A 274 -14.30 5.02 7.27
C GLU A 274 -15.11 3.73 7.44
N ARG A 275 -14.49 2.65 7.95
CA ARG A 275 -15.06 1.29 7.89
C ARG A 275 -15.32 0.67 9.25
N PHE A 276 -14.66 1.15 10.30
CA PHE A 276 -14.93 0.64 11.64
C PHE A 276 -16.24 1.23 12.18
N VAL A 277 -17.21 0.35 12.43
CA VAL A 277 -18.44 0.68 13.17
C VAL A 277 -18.39 -0.09 14.49
N PRO A 278 -18.42 0.59 15.66
CA PRO A 278 -18.40 -0.07 16.95
C PRO A 278 -19.51 -1.12 17.08
N PRO A 279 -19.22 -2.28 17.68
CA PRO A 279 -20.26 -3.23 18.03
C PRO A 279 -21.13 -2.67 19.16
N LYS A 280 -22.34 -3.23 19.32
CA LYS A 280 -23.20 -2.90 20.48
C LYS A 280 -22.46 -3.24 21.77
N ALA A 281 -22.09 -2.21 22.52
CA ALA A 281 -21.37 -2.31 23.78
C ALA A 281 -21.94 -1.34 24.82
N LYS A 282 -21.71 -1.66 26.09
CA LYS A 282 -22.11 -0.87 27.27
C LYS A 282 -20.91 -0.35 28.06
N LEU A 283 -19.72 -0.82 27.72
CA LEU A 283 -18.44 -0.41 28.30
C LEU A 283 -17.37 -0.51 27.21
N LEU A 284 -16.52 0.52 27.12
CA LEU A 284 -15.35 0.53 26.26
C LEU A 284 -14.07 0.44 27.10
N LEU A 285 -13.19 -0.48 26.74
CA LEU A 285 -11.87 -0.64 27.37
C LEU A 285 -10.75 -0.29 26.40
N LEU A 286 -9.81 0.53 26.87
CA LEU A 286 -8.57 0.82 26.17
C LEU A 286 -7.43 0.02 26.81
N PHE A 287 -6.72 -0.77 26.01
CA PHE A 287 -5.56 -1.56 26.44
C PHE A 287 -4.31 -1.21 25.62
N PRO A 288 -3.09 -1.34 26.18
CA PRO A 288 -1.87 -1.24 25.40
C PRO A 288 -1.73 -2.47 24.48
N CYS A 289 -0.89 -2.34 23.46
CA CYS A 289 -0.53 -3.47 22.61
C CYS A 289 0.34 -4.52 23.34
N SER A 290 0.59 -5.65 22.66
CA SER A 290 1.57 -6.64 23.10
C SER A 290 2.42 -7.14 21.93
N ALA A 291 3.65 -7.56 22.20
CA ALA A 291 4.56 -8.10 21.18
C ALA A 291 3.95 -9.28 20.41
N LYS A 292 3.31 -10.22 21.13
CA LYS A 292 2.60 -11.34 20.50
C LYS A 292 1.27 -10.87 19.90
N LYS A 293 1.07 -11.18 18.61
CA LYS A 293 -0.16 -10.92 17.86
C LYS A 293 -0.75 -12.26 17.36
N PRO A 294 -2.09 -12.40 17.26
CA PRO A 294 -3.11 -11.45 17.71
C PRO A 294 -3.03 -11.20 19.22
N TYR A 295 -3.32 -9.98 19.65
CA TYR A 295 -3.10 -9.54 21.02
C TYR A 295 -3.85 -10.41 22.03
N SER A 296 -5.03 -10.90 21.68
CA SER A 296 -5.85 -11.82 22.47
C SER A 296 -5.15 -13.11 22.91
N ARG A 297 -4.10 -13.53 22.19
CA ARG A 297 -3.30 -14.72 22.50
C ARG A 297 -2.02 -14.41 23.27
N SER A 298 -1.82 -13.15 23.66
CA SER A 298 -0.70 -12.73 24.50
C SER A 298 -0.98 -12.96 25.98
N ARG A 299 0.08 -13.07 26.77
CA ARG A 299 0.00 -13.24 28.22
C ARG A 299 -0.75 -12.07 28.87
N SER A 300 -0.43 -10.84 28.47
CA SER A 300 -1.03 -9.63 29.04
C SER A 300 -2.53 -9.57 28.84
N HIS A 301 -3.02 -9.74 27.60
CA HIS A 301 -4.45 -9.71 27.31
C HIS A 301 -5.21 -10.90 27.92
N THR A 302 -4.56 -12.06 28.05
CA THR A 302 -5.16 -13.20 28.77
C THR A 302 -5.40 -12.84 30.25
N LEU A 303 -4.46 -12.12 30.88
CA LEU A 303 -4.61 -11.65 32.25
C LEU A 303 -5.71 -10.58 32.38
N TYR A 304 -5.76 -9.61 31.46
CA TYR A 304 -6.82 -8.59 31.47
C TYR A 304 -8.19 -9.24 31.36
N ARG A 305 -8.40 -10.11 30.36
CA ARG A 305 -9.69 -10.80 30.19
C ARG A 305 -10.07 -11.68 31.37
N LYS A 306 -9.09 -12.34 32.02
CA LYS A 306 -9.36 -13.08 33.24
C LYS A 306 -9.90 -12.17 34.34
N ALA A 307 -9.30 -10.99 34.52
CA ALA A 307 -9.79 -9.99 35.47
C ALA A 307 -11.19 -9.48 35.11
N LEU A 308 -11.45 -9.19 33.84
CA LEU A 308 -12.79 -8.81 33.35
C LEU A 308 -13.83 -9.90 33.62
N GLN A 309 -13.48 -11.16 33.35
CA GLN A 309 -14.35 -12.31 33.53
C GLN A 309 -14.71 -12.55 35.00
N GLU A 310 -13.77 -12.30 35.92
CA GLU A 310 -13.98 -12.43 37.36
C GLU A 310 -14.94 -11.35 37.91
N VAL A 311 -14.88 -10.12 37.39
CA VAL A 311 -15.73 -9.00 37.85
C VAL A 311 -17.08 -8.97 37.13
N LEU A 312 -17.07 -9.07 35.80
CA LEU A 312 -18.25 -8.85 34.96
C LEU A 312 -19.03 -10.12 34.64
N GLY A 313 -18.48 -11.30 34.91
CA GLY A 313 -19.14 -12.57 34.59
C GLY A 313 -19.52 -12.67 33.11
N SER A 314 -20.78 -12.96 32.81
CA SER A 314 -21.25 -12.99 31.41
C SER A 314 -21.25 -11.62 30.73
N GLY A 315 -21.24 -10.52 31.50
CA GLY A 315 -21.24 -9.15 31.01
C GLY A 315 -20.08 -8.79 30.09
N ILE A 316 -19.02 -9.59 30.06
CA ILE A 316 -17.88 -9.41 29.14
C ILE A 316 -18.31 -9.35 27.67
N TYR A 317 -19.42 -10.00 27.27
CA TYR A 317 -19.95 -9.91 25.90
C TYR A 317 -20.58 -8.55 25.57
N LYS A 318 -20.81 -7.68 26.55
CA LYS A 318 -21.25 -6.29 26.37
C LYS A 318 -20.10 -5.28 26.46
N VAL A 319 -18.87 -5.77 26.57
CA VAL A 319 -17.65 -4.94 26.60
C VAL A 319 -17.02 -4.94 25.22
N HIS A 320 -16.59 -3.76 24.77
CA HIS A 320 -15.73 -3.64 23.59
C HIS A 320 -14.33 -3.19 23.99
N GLU A 321 -13.34 -3.63 23.22
CA GLU A 321 -11.93 -3.44 23.52
C GLU A 321 -11.25 -2.78 22.31
N LEU A 322 -10.58 -1.66 22.55
CA LEU A 322 -9.66 -1.03 21.61
C LEU A 322 -8.23 -1.19 22.14
N ILE A 323 -7.31 -1.51 21.23
CA ILE A 323 -5.90 -1.69 21.55
C ILE A 323 -5.12 -0.52 20.96
N LEU A 324 -4.40 0.22 21.79
CA LEU A 324 -3.57 1.34 21.37
C LEU A 324 -2.18 0.84 20.99
N THR A 325 -1.64 1.33 19.87
CA THR A 325 -0.32 0.93 19.37
C THR A 325 0.29 1.94 18.40
N SER A 326 1.60 1.81 18.11
CA SER A 326 2.29 2.51 17.03
C SER A 326 2.75 1.48 15.99
N PRO A 327 2.68 1.78 14.67
CA PRO A 327 2.19 3.02 14.06
C PRO A 327 0.67 3.02 13.79
N PHE A 328 -0.02 1.89 13.98
CA PHE A 328 -1.44 1.75 13.60
C PHE A 328 -2.41 2.56 14.46
N GLY A 329 -1.97 3.15 15.57
CA GLY A 329 -2.76 4.03 16.45
C GLY A 329 -3.78 3.24 17.25
N VAL A 330 -4.87 2.83 16.60
CA VAL A 330 -6.01 2.15 17.20
C VAL A 330 -6.30 0.86 16.45
N VAL A 331 -6.40 -0.25 17.20
CA VAL A 331 -6.79 -1.55 16.68
C VAL A 331 -8.05 -2.01 17.39
N PRO A 332 -9.22 -2.01 16.72
CA PRO A 332 -10.40 -2.69 17.23
C PRO A 332 -10.11 -4.17 17.46
N ARG A 333 -10.64 -4.75 18.55
CA ARG A 333 -10.41 -6.17 18.87
C ARG A 333 -10.73 -7.11 17.72
N GLU A 334 -11.78 -6.83 16.96
CA GLU A 334 -12.20 -7.62 15.80
C GLU A 334 -11.12 -7.66 14.72
N TRP A 335 -10.27 -6.62 14.62
CA TRP A 335 -9.24 -6.47 13.58
C TRP A 335 -7.84 -6.91 14.04
N GLU A 336 -7.67 -7.45 15.24
CA GLU A 336 -6.34 -7.79 15.79
C GLU A 336 -5.53 -8.78 14.94
N TRP A 337 -6.22 -9.61 14.15
CA TRP A 337 -5.60 -10.56 13.22
C TRP A 337 -5.03 -9.90 11.95
N LEU A 338 -5.56 -8.72 11.61
CA LEU A 338 -5.13 -7.93 10.47
C LEU A 338 -3.94 -7.02 10.81
N ALA A 339 -3.70 -6.78 12.10
CA ALA A 339 -2.61 -5.97 12.63
C ALA A 339 -1.23 -6.68 12.50
N LYS A 340 -0.83 -7.05 11.29
CA LYS A 340 0.37 -7.85 10.99
C LYS A 340 1.62 -7.00 10.83
N TYR A 341 2.11 -6.38 11.90
CA TYR A 341 3.34 -5.59 11.84
C TYR A 341 4.35 -6.03 12.89
N ASP A 342 5.59 -5.57 12.72
CA ASP A 342 6.64 -5.60 13.72
C ASP A 342 7.33 -4.24 13.79
N ILE A 343 7.75 -3.84 14.97
CA ILE A 343 8.35 -2.52 15.23
C ILE A 343 9.33 -2.63 16.39
N VAL A 344 10.35 -1.77 16.38
CA VAL A 344 11.24 -1.61 17.53
C VAL A 344 10.48 -0.98 18.69
N VAL A 345 10.35 -1.71 19.81
CA VAL A 345 9.69 -1.20 21.01
C VAL A 345 10.75 -0.63 21.96
N THR A 346 10.94 0.69 21.92
CA THR A 346 11.90 1.40 22.79
C THR A 346 11.24 2.06 24.01
N GLY A 347 9.92 2.19 24.00
CA GLY A 347 9.18 2.97 24.98
C GLY A 347 9.23 4.48 24.74
N HIS A 348 10.03 4.94 23.77
CA HIS A 348 10.08 6.34 23.34
C HIS A 348 9.21 6.54 22.11
N TRP A 349 8.28 7.48 22.19
CA TRP A 349 7.35 7.82 21.13
C TRP A 349 7.60 9.25 20.71
N SER A 350 7.69 9.47 19.40
CA SER A 350 7.78 10.82 18.85
C SER A 350 6.45 11.57 19.02
N GLU A 351 6.52 12.90 18.98
CA GLU A 351 5.32 13.76 19.03
C GLU A 351 4.39 13.51 17.83
N GLU A 352 4.94 13.20 16.64
CA GLU A 352 4.16 12.83 15.46
C GLU A 352 3.37 11.52 15.70
N GLU A 353 3.99 10.52 16.35
CA GLU A 353 3.32 9.26 16.70
C GLU A 353 2.18 9.45 17.71
N ILE A 354 2.43 10.21 18.78
CA ILE A 354 1.45 10.45 19.83
C ILE A 354 0.25 11.22 19.25
N SER A 355 0.51 12.27 18.49
CA SER A 355 -0.54 13.11 17.90
C SER A 355 -1.41 12.33 16.91
N LEU A 356 -0.82 11.57 15.98
CA LEU A 356 -1.58 10.78 15.01
C LEU A 356 -2.42 9.69 15.69
N ALA A 357 -1.88 9.01 16.70
CA ALA A 357 -2.62 8.00 17.46
C ALA A 357 -3.77 8.62 18.27
N ALA A 358 -3.56 9.80 18.86
CA ALA A 358 -4.57 10.52 19.64
C ALA A 358 -5.72 11.01 18.75
N GLU A 359 -5.41 11.59 17.58
CA GLU A 359 -6.43 12.01 16.60
C GLU A 359 -7.25 10.83 16.10
N LEU A 360 -6.60 9.70 15.79
CA LEU A 360 -7.30 8.49 15.36
C LEU A 360 -8.20 7.94 16.47
N LEU A 361 -7.72 7.93 17.72
CA LEU A 361 -8.51 7.52 18.86
C LEU A 361 -9.70 8.45 19.08
N ALA A 362 -9.53 9.77 19.05
CA ALA A 362 -10.61 10.75 19.18
C ALA A 362 -11.74 10.49 18.17
N LYS A 363 -11.40 10.39 16.87
CA LYS A 363 -12.34 10.05 15.79
C LYS A 363 -13.00 8.68 15.98
N THR A 364 -12.30 7.75 16.62
CA THR A 364 -12.86 6.42 16.93
C THR A 364 -13.84 6.50 18.10
N LEU A 365 -13.53 7.28 19.14
CA LEU A 365 -14.39 7.48 20.32
C LEU A 365 -15.69 8.21 19.98
N GLU A 366 -15.67 9.16 19.05
CA GLU A 366 -16.85 9.85 18.53
C GLU A 366 -17.92 8.90 17.97
N LYS A 367 -17.52 7.72 17.49
CA LYS A 367 -18.43 6.70 16.96
C LYS A 367 -19.21 5.95 18.03
N TYR A 368 -18.77 6.04 19.28
CA TYR A 368 -19.45 5.36 20.38
C TYR A 368 -20.58 6.24 20.93
N PRO A 369 -21.70 5.61 21.34
CA PRO A 369 -22.68 6.30 22.16
C PRO A 369 -22.07 6.77 23.48
N ASP A 370 -22.85 7.47 24.29
CA ASP A 370 -22.42 7.82 25.64
C ASP A 370 -22.41 6.56 26.53
N ILE A 371 -21.22 5.95 26.64
CA ILE A 371 -20.95 4.78 27.47
C ILE A 371 -19.65 5.01 28.24
N PRO A 372 -19.48 4.41 29.43
CA PRO A 372 -18.24 4.52 30.18
C PRO A 372 -17.04 4.03 29.36
N ILE A 373 -15.93 4.77 29.44
CA ILE A 373 -14.66 4.44 28.81
C ILE A 373 -13.61 4.29 29.91
N VAL A 374 -12.97 3.13 29.98
CA VAL A 374 -11.92 2.85 30.97
C VAL A 374 -10.60 2.56 30.27
N ALA A 375 -9.54 3.24 30.68
CA ALA A 375 -8.20 3.10 30.16
C ALA A 375 -7.30 2.35 31.14
N HIS A 376 -6.84 1.16 30.75
CA HIS A 376 -5.84 0.37 31.49
C HIS A 376 -4.52 0.37 30.72
N LEU A 377 -3.76 1.45 30.85
CA LEU A 377 -2.68 1.84 29.95
C LEU A 377 -1.37 2.12 30.71
N ASP A 378 -0.23 1.87 30.10
CA ASP A 378 1.08 2.35 30.57
C ASP A 378 1.30 3.84 30.15
N GLU A 379 2.28 4.52 30.75
CA GLU A 379 2.45 5.99 30.71
C GLU A 379 2.37 6.62 29.31
N ALA A 380 3.10 6.10 28.32
CA ALA A 380 3.07 6.65 26.95
C ALA A 380 1.68 6.59 26.30
N TYR A 381 0.91 5.53 26.58
CA TYR A 381 -0.45 5.36 26.06
C TYR A 381 -1.47 6.23 26.81
N VAL A 382 -1.20 6.56 28.08
CA VAL A 382 -2.05 7.47 28.86
C VAL A 382 -2.08 8.85 28.21
N GLU A 383 -0.94 9.34 27.72
CA GLU A 383 -0.87 10.64 27.04
C GLU A 383 -1.75 10.66 25.77
N ILE A 384 -1.68 9.60 24.96
CA ILE A 384 -2.52 9.43 23.75
C ILE A 384 -4.01 9.49 24.13
N ALA A 385 -4.41 8.75 25.16
CA ALA A 385 -5.80 8.70 25.61
C ALA A 385 -6.27 10.02 26.22
N LYS A 386 -5.43 10.75 26.96
CA LYS A 386 -5.76 12.08 27.49
C LYS A 386 -6.05 13.08 26.37
N ARG A 387 -5.14 13.19 25.39
CA ARG A 387 -5.33 14.08 24.24
C ARG A 387 -6.58 13.70 23.44
N ALA A 388 -6.81 12.39 23.24
CA ALA A 388 -8.02 11.93 22.57
C ALA A 388 -9.32 12.25 23.35
N SER A 389 -9.28 12.19 24.68
CA SER A 389 -10.39 12.60 25.56
C SER A 389 -10.70 14.08 25.40
N GLU A 390 -9.67 14.94 25.41
CA GLU A 390 -9.79 16.38 25.20
C GLU A 390 -10.35 16.72 23.80
N MET A 391 -9.85 16.07 22.76
CA MET A 391 -10.29 16.29 21.38
C MET A 391 -11.74 15.84 21.12
N SER A 392 -12.12 14.68 21.65
CA SER A 392 -13.46 14.09 21.41
C SER A 392 -14.52 14.57 22.40
N GLY A 393 -14.12 15.20 23.50
CA GLY A 393 -15.01 15.56 24.62
C GLY A 393 -15.56 14.36 25.40
N LYS A 394 -15.02 13.15 25.17
CA LYS A 394 -15.43 11.92 25.86
C LYS A 394 -14.59 11.73 27.12
N GLU A 395 -15.22 11.63 28.28
CA GLU A 395 -14.52 11.36 29.55
C GLU A 395 -13.93 9.94 29.57
N ILE A 396 -12.67 9.83 29.97
CA ILE A 396 -11.96 8.55 30.11
C ILE A 396 -11.54 8.34 31.56
N ILE A 397 -11.92 7.21 32.12
CA ILE A 397 -11.55 6.79 33.48
C ILE A 397 -10.22 6.03 33.42
N PHE A 398 -9.19 6.60 34.02
CA PHE A 398 -7.84 6.00 34.00
C PHE A 398 -7.62 5.08 35.19
N VAL A 399 -7.30 3.82 34.92
CA VAL A 399 -6.92 2.85 35.96
C VAL A 399 -5.52 3.19 36.47
N PRO A 400 -5.30 3.29 37.80
CA PRO A 400 -3.96 3.44 38.36
C PRO A 400 -3.08 2.23 38.06
N VAL A 401 -2.06 2.41 37.21
CA VAL A 401 -1.08 1.37 36.86
C VAL A 401 0.22 1.57 37.66
N LYS A 402 0.71 0.49 38.28
CA LYS A 402 1.98 0.46 39.02
C LYS A 402 2.80 -0.75 38.59
N ASN A 403 4.10 -0.56 38.31
CA ASN A 403 5.01 -1.63 37.88
C ASN A 403 4.51 -2.38 36.62
N GLY A 404 3.92 -1.64 35.68
CA GLY A 404 3.36 -2.15 34.43
C GLY A 404 1.92 -2.66 34.55
N THR A 405 1.24 -2.66 33.41
CA THR A 405 -0.19 -3.06 33.29
C THR A 405 -0.51 -4.48 33.74
N THR A 406 0.44 -5.40 33.78
CA THR A 406 0.21 -6.81 34.18
C THR A 406 0.61 -7.14 35.63
N SER A 407 1.03 -6.16 36.42
CA SER A 407 1.35 -6.37 37.84
C SER A 407 0.11 -6.76 38.64
N ARG A 408 0.29 -7.37 39.82
CA ARG A 408 -0.83 -7.77 40.68
C ARG A 408 -1.63 -6.55 41.12
N GLU A 409 -0.94 -5.45 41.42
CA GLU A 409 -1.48 -4.17 41.84
C GLU A 409 -2.32 -3.53 40.74
N SER A 410 -1.79 -3.47 39.50
CA SER A 410 -2.51 -2.90 38.36
C SER A 410 -3.75 -3.72 38.01
N ILE A 411 -3.68 -5.06 38.07
CA ILE A 411 -4.84 -5.92 37.83
C ILE A 411 -5.89 -5.77 38.93
N ALA A 412 -5.48 -5.64 40.19
CA ALA A 412 -6.40 -5.37 41.29
C ALA A 412 -7.08 -4.00 41.15
N ALA A 413 -6.33 -2.97 40.73
CA ALA A 413 -6.87 -1.64 40.45
C ALA A 413 -7.88 -1.66 39.29
N LEU A 414 -7.61 -2.42 38.22
CA LEU A 414 -8.55 -2.62 37.12
C LEU A 414 -9.86 -3.22 37.62
N LYS A 415 -9.79 -4.30 38.41
CA LYS A 415 -10.99 -4.94 38.97
C LYS A 415 -11.80 -3.97 39.83
N LYS A 416 -11.12 -3.29 40.76
CA LYS A 416 -11.74 -2.32 41.65
C LYS A 416 -12.45 -1.20 40.87
N THR A 417 -11.80 -0.66 39.84
CA THR A 417 -12.39 0.39 38.99
C THR A 417 -13.68 -0.10 38.32
N LEU A 418 -13.68 -1.34 37.83
CA LEU A 418 -14.86 -1.94 37.19
C LEU A 418 -15.99 -2.24 38.19
N GLU A 419 -15.66 -2.63 39.42
CA GLU A 419 -16.63 -2.82 40.51
C GLU A 419 -17.27 -1.49 40.92
N GLU A 420 -16.48 -0.42 41.03
CA GLU A 420 -16.93 0.94 41.40
C GLU A 420 -17.86 1.57 40.36
N LEU A 421 -17.73 1.19 39.08
CA LEU A 421 -18.65 1.62 38.03
C LEU A 421 -20.07 1.04 38.21
N GLY A 422 -20.24 -0.03 38.99
CA GLY A 422 -21.55 -0.58 39.33
C GLY A 422 -22.42 -1.00 38.13
N LEU A 423 -21.81 -1.37 37.00
CA LEU A 423 -22.53 -1.66 35.77
C LEU A 423 -23.28 -3.00 35.85
N ASP A 424 -24.61 -2.99 35.71
CA ASP A 424 -25.40 -4.22 35.55
C ASP A 424 -25.30 -4.75 34.11
N LEU A 425 -24.21 -5.48 33.84
CA LEU A 425 -23.94 -6.11 32.55
C LEU A 425 -24.34 -7.58 32.57
N LYS A 426 -25.63 -7.89 32.51
CA LYS A 426 -26.07 -9.27 32.23
C LYS A 426 -26.07 -9.52 30.73
N ALA A 427 -25.33 -10.53 30.29
CA ALA A 427 -25.35 -10.98 28.90
C ALA A 427 -25.87 -12.41 28.78
N GLY A 428 -26.67 -12.65 27.74
CA GLY A 428 -27.25 -13.94 27.41
C GLY A 428 -26.55 -14.64 26.24
N LYS A 429 -27.18 -15.72 25.76
CA LYS A 429 -26.73 -16.46 24.58
C LYS A 429 -26.72 -15.58 23.32
N GLU A 430 -27.71 -14.69 23.19
CA GLU A 430 -27.84 -13.78 22.05
C GLU A 430 -26.66 -12.80 21.96
N ASP A 431 -26.27 -12.16 23.08
CA ASP A 431 -25.11 -11.28 23.12
C ASP A 431 -23.82 -12.01 22.71
N ARG A 432 -23.63 -13.24 23.20
CA ARG A 432 -22.47 -14.07 22.85
C ARG A 432 -22.44 -14.39 21.35
N THR A 433 -23.57 -14.79 20.78
CA THR A 433 -23.70 -15.07 19.34
C THR A 433 -23.43 -13.81 18.52
N TYR A 434 -24.04 -12.69 18.91
CA TYR A 434 -23.84 -11.38 18.28
C TYR A 434 -22.35 -11.00 18.25
N ARG A 435 -21.65 -11.04 19.40
CA ARG A 435 -20.21 -10.73 19.45
C ARG A 435 -19.37 -11.68 18.62
N PHE A 436 -19.72 -12.96 18.58
CA PHE A 436 -19.04 -13.92 17.71
C PHE A 436 -19.21 -13.57 16.23
N TYR A 437 -20.40 -13.15 15.81
CA TYR A 437 -20.67 -12.73 14.44
C TYR A 437 -19.95 -11.43 14.10
N GLU A 438 -19.98 -10.43 15.00
CA GLU A 438 -19.26 -9.16 14.80
C GLU A 438 -17.75 -9.36 14.60
N ASN A 439 -17.12 -10.28 15.35
CA ASN A 439 -15.70 -10.63 15.14
C ASN A 439 -15.39 -11.09 13.71
N ILE A 440 -16.37 -11.66 13.01
CA ILE A 440 -16.24 -12.12 11.63
C ILE A 440 -16.67 -10.99 10.67
N ARG A 441 -17.85 -10.41 10.88
CA ARG A 441 -18.44 -9.35 10.03
C ARG A 441 -17.49 -8.19 9.82
N LYS A 442 -16.89 -7.68 10.90
CA LYS A 442 -15.97 -6.53 10.84
C LYS A 442 -14.71 -6.82 10.02
N ILE A 443 -14.28 -8.07 9.90
CA ILE A 443 -13.16 -8.44 9.02
C ILE A 443 -13.58 -8.29 7.56
N PHE A 444 -14.78 -8.73 7.18
CA PHE A 444 -15.30 -8.50 5.83
C PHE A 444 -15.49 -7.00 5.56
N ASP A 445 -16.00 -6.24 6.53
CA ASP A 445 -16.13 -4.78 6.41
C ASP A 445 -14.77 -4.10 6.20
N PHE A 446 -13.70 -4.59 6.84
CA PHE A 446 -12.36 -4.07 6.62
C PHE A 446 -11.91 -4.21 5.16
N TYR A 447 -12.18 -5.35 4.52
CA TYR A 447 -11.78 -5.59 3.13
C TYR A 447 -12.69 -4.87 2.15
N PHE A 448 -14.02 -4.99 2.29
CA PHE A 448 -14.98 -4.60 1.24
C PHE A 448 -15.76 -3.31 1.53
N GLY A 449 -15.68 -2.79 2.77
CA GLY A 449 -16.47 -1.65 3.23
C GLY A 449 -17.67 -2.06 4.08
N ILE A 450 -18.28 -1.06 4.73
CA ILE A 450 -19.41 -1.26 5.66
C ILE A 450 -20.55 -2.00 4.97
N GLY A 451 -21.11 -3.01 5.64
CA GLY A 451 -22.26 -3.79 5.19
C GLY A 451 -21.87 -5.10 4.50
N ALA A 452 -20.60 -5.27 4.12
CA ALA A 452 -20.11 -6.52 3.55
C ALA A 452 -20.17 -7.68 4.56
N GLY A 453 -19.90 -7.40 5.83
CA GLY A 453 -20.01 -8.38 6.91
C GLY A 453 -21.42 -8.94 7.04
N ASP A 454 -22.42 -8.06 7.12
CA ASP A 454 -23.83 -8.44 7.22
C ASP A 454 -24.32 -9.16 5.94
N ALA A 455 -23.81 -8.77 4.77
CA ALA A 455 -24.13 -9.44 3.51
C ALA A 455 -23.64 -10.90 3.47
N VAL A 456 -22.44 -11.18 3.98
CA VAL A 456 -21.86 -12.53 4.00
C VAL A 456 -22.40 -13.37 5.15
N LEU A 457 -22.61 -12.77 6.31
CA LEU A 457 -23.04 -13.42 7.55
C LEU A 457 -24.24 -12.67 8.15
N PRO A 458 -25.45 -12.77 7.59
CA PRO A 458 -26.66 -12.23 8.21
C PRO A 458 -27.03 -12.99 9.50
N ASP A 459 -28.01 -12.49 10.26
CA ASP A 459 -28.36 -13.06 11.58
C ASP A 459 -28.93 -14.49 11.50
N ASP A 460 -29.56 -14.85 10.37
CA ASP A 460 -30.12 -16.18 10.09
C ASP A 460 -29.11 -17.14 9.43
N ALA A 461 -27.87 -16.71 9.23
CA ALA A 461 -26.83 -17.52 8.61
C ALA A 461 -26.43 -18.74 9.45
N GLN A 462 -25.92 -19.76 8.77
CA GLN A 462 -25.36 -20.95 9.40
C GLN A 462 -23.84 -20.96 9.29
N ILE A 463 -23.16 -21.19 10.42
CA ILE A 463 -21.71 -21.39 10.47
C ILE A 463 -21.42 -22.88 10.71
N LYS A 464 -20.59 -23.48 9.85
CA LYS A 464 -20.15 -24.88 9.97
C LYS A 464 -18.62 -24.97 10.06
N GLY A 465 -18.12 -25.80 10.98
CA GLY A 465 -16.70 -26.02 11.21
C GLY A 465 -16.20 -25.39 12.51
N SER A 466 -15.05 -25.85 13.01
CA SER A 466 -14.46 -25.39 14.29
C SER A 466 -13.19 -24.56 14.11
N ARG A 467 -12.39 -24.88 13.08
CA ARG A 467 -11.13 -24.18 12.76
C ARG A 467 -11.29 -23.22 11.59
N MET A 468 -11.69 -23.77 10.44
CA MET A 468 -12.11 -22.97 9.28
C MET A 468 -13.63 -22.89 9.30
N LEU A 469 -14.15 -21.70 9.59
CA LEU A 469 -15.58 -21.43 9.62
C LEU A 469 -16.07 -21.26 8.20
N ARG A 470 -17.05 -22.07 7.78
CA ARG A 470 -17.76 -21.92 6.51
C ARG A 470 -19.10 -21.29 6.79
N ILE A 471 -19.40 -20.20 6.08
CA ILE A 471 -20.60 -19.38 6.29
C ILE A 471 -21.60 -19.73 5.19
N PHE A 472 -22.86 -19.99 5.56
CA PHE A 472 -23.92 -20.38 4.64
C PHE A 472 -25.16 -19.50 4.83
N VAL A 473 -25.78 -19.13 3.71
CA VAL A 473 -27.08 -18.47 3.64
C VAL A 473 -27.90 -19.20 2.59
N ASP A 474 -29.15 -19.54 2.89
CA ASP A 474 -30.04 -20.33 2.01
C ASP A 474 -29.41 -21.65 1.51
N GLY A 475 -28.65 -22.32 2.38
CA GLY A 475 -27.94 -23.56 2.05
C GLY A 475 -26.73 -23.40 1.12
N ARG A 476 -26.43 -22.19 0.64
CA ARG A 476 -25.28 -21.89 -0.22
C ARG A 476 -24.17 -21.22 0.59
N GLN A 477 -22.92 -21.63 0.37
CA GLN A 477 -21.79 -21.04 1.07
C GLN A 477 -21.55 -19.61 0.55
N THR A 478 -21.42 -18.62 1.44
CA THR A 478 -21.08 -17.24 1.09
C THR A 478 -19.57 -17.02 1.17
N GLY A 479 -18.92 -17.49 2.23
CA GLY A 479 -17.48 -17.33 2.43
C GLY A 479 -16.88 -18.26 3.48
N THR A 480 -15.60 -18.04 3.78
CA THR A 480 -14.90 -18.67 4.91
C THR A 480 -14.16 -17.66 5.75
N PHE A 481 -13.95 -18.00 7.02
CA PHE A 481 -13.10 -17.26 7.94
C PHE A 481 -12.22 -18.23 8.73
N GLN A 482 -10.93 -17.91 8.83
CA GLN A 482 -9.97 -18.62 9.68
C GLN A 482 -8.90 -17.65 10.17
N ASP A 483 -8.87 -17.35 11.47
CA ASP A 483 -7.80 -16.56 12.11
C ASP A 483 -7.49 -15.23 11.35
N GLY A 484 -8.53 -14.50 10.92
CA GLY A 484 -8.40 -13.24 10.17
C GLY A 484 -8.22 -13.38 8.64
N VAL A 485 -8.03 -14.60 8.14
CA VAL A 485 -8.00 -14.88 6.71
C VAL A 485 -9.42 -15.19 6.23
N ILE A 486 -9.84 -14.51 5.16
CA ILE A 486 -11.16 -14.70 4.56
C ILE A 486 -11.08 -15.24 3.14
N SER A 487 -12.16 -15.90 2.71
CA SER A 487 -12.45 -16.12 1.30
C SER A 487 -13.94 -15.86 1.02
N VAL A 488 -14.26 -15.52 -0.22
CA VAL A 488 -15.62 -15.28 -0.68
C VAL A 488 -15.89 -16.15 -1.90
N THR A 489 -17.08 -16.75 -1.93
CA THR A 489 -17.58 -17.45 -3.11
C THR A 489 -18.25 -16.43 -4.06
N PRO A 490 -18.50 -16.77 -5.32
CA PRO A 490 -19.30 -15.92 -6.21
C PRO A 490 -20.67 -15.55 -5.63
N TYR A 491 -21.34 -16.49 -4.95
CA TYR A 491 -22.62 -16.20 -4.28
C TYR A 491 -22.48 -15.19 -3.13
N GLY A 492 -21.46 -15.35 -2.27
CA GLY A 492 -21.20 -14.38 -1.21
C GLY A 492 -20.74 -13.03 -1.74
N MET A 493 -19.96 -13.03 -2.83
CA MET A 493 -19.50 -11.81 -3.47
C MET A 493 -20.64 -11.07 -4.19
N GLN A 494 -21.62 -11.78 -4.76
CA GLN A 494 -22.85 -11.17 -5.27
C GLN A 494 -23.55 -10.37 -4.17
N ARG A 495 -23.72 -10.97 -2.98
CA ARG A 495 -24.37 -10.31 -1.84
C ARG A 495 -23.57 -9.09 -1.36
N ILE A 496 -22.23 -9.19 -1.31
CA ILE A 496 -21.37 -8.04 -0.99
C ILE A 496 -21.57 -6.94 -2.05
N TYR A 497 -21.45 -7.27 -3.33
CA TYR A 497 -21.57 -6.32 -4.43
C TYR A 497 -22.92 -5.59 -4.42
N GLU A 498 -24.01 -6.31 -4.17
CA GLU A 498 -25.35 -5.72 -4.04
C GLU A 498 -25.46 -4.77 -2.84
N ALA A 499 -24.84 -5.13 -1.70
CA ALA A 499 -24.90 -4.34 -0.48
C ALA A 499 -24.00 -3.10 -0.50
N THR A 500 -22.80 -3.19 -1.10
CA THR A 500 -21.77 -2.15 -1.00
C THR A 500 -21.51 -1.40 -2.29
N LYS A 501 -21.87 -1.99 -3.44
CA LYS A 501 -21.53 -1.49 -4.79
C LYS A 501 -20.05 -1.11 -4.93
N SER A 502 -19.18 -1.90 -4.30
CA SER A 502 -17.73 -1.69 -4.25
C SER A 502 -16.94 -2.95 -4.63
N TYR A 503 -15.64 -2.78 -4.88
CA TYR A 503 -14.68 -3.85 -5.20
C TYR A 503 -15.08 -4.70 -6.41
N TYR A 504 -15.60 -4.04 -7.46
CA TYR A 504 -16.02 -4.68 -8.70
C TYR A 504 -15.13 -4.30 -9.88
N VAL A 505 -15.09 -5.20 -10.86
CA VAL A 505 -14.46 -5.03 -12.18
C VAL A 505 -15.48 -5.46 -13.22
N ARG A 506 -15.93 -4.52 -14.05
CA ARG A 506 -16.96 -4.75 -15.07
C ARG A 506 -16.33 -5.23 -16.37
N ILE A 507 -16.95 -6.27 -16.94
CA ILE A 507 -16.60 -6.85 -18.24
C ILE A 507 -17.86 -7.02 -19.09
N ASP A 508 -17.68 -7.10 -20.41
CA ASP A 508 -18.76 -7.25 -21.41
C ASP A 508 -18.72 -8.59 -22.18
N PHE A 509 -17.81 -9.50 -21.78
CA PHE A 509 -17.58 -10.77 -22.47
C PHE A 509 -17.80 -12.00 -21.57
N ASP A 510 -17.93 -13.17 -22.20
CA ASP A 510 -18.02 -14.45 -21.49
C ASP A 510 -16.66 -14.90 -20.93
N LEU A 511 -16.54 -14.92 -19.60
CA LEU A 511 -15.27 -15.17 -18.91
C LEU A 511 -14.84 -16.66 -18.95
N ARG A 512 -13.72 -16.94 -19.62
CA ARG A 512 -13.13 -18.29 -19.68
C ARG A 512 -11.87 -18.49 -18.83
N GLY A 513 -11.13 -17.44 -18.52
CA GLY A 513 -9.86 -17.48 -17.79
C GLY A 513 -9.67 -16.26 -16.89
N ASP A 514 -8.46 -15.71 -16.87
CA ASP A 514 -8.17 -14.45 -16.18
C ASP A 514 -8.75 -13.24 -16.94
N VAL A 515 -8.95 -12.13 -16.24
CA VAL A 515 -9.40 -10.86 -16.85
C VAL A 515 -8.17 -10.06 -17.26
N PHE A 516 -8.05 -9.77 -18.54
CA PHE A 516 -7.04 -8.86 -19.08
C PHE A 516 -7.54 -7.42 -19.05
N ALA A 517 -6.64 -6.46 -18.81
CA ALA A 517 -6.98 -5.04 -18.69
C ALA A 517 -7.75 -4.49 -19.91
N VAL A 518 -7.40 -4.93 -21.12
CA VAL A 518 -8.09 -4.55 -22.37
C VAL A 518 -9.60 -4.90 -22.38
N GLY A 519 -10.02 -5.87 -21.57
CA GLY A 519 -11.43 -6.25 -21.45
C GLY A 519 -12.16 -5.62 -20.26
N VAL A 520 -11.52 -4.72 -19.51
CA VAL A 520 -12.13 -4.03 -18.37
C VAL A 520 -12.75 -2.72 -18.85
N SER A 521 -14.08 -2.60 -18.74
CA SER A 521 -14.78 -1.36 -19.09
C SER A 521 -14.83 -0.35 -17.94
N GLU A 522 -14.85 -0.85 -16.71
CA GLU A 522 -14.99 -0.06 -15.48
C GLU A 522 -14.43 -0.87 -14.31
N ALA A 523 -13.81 -0.21 -13.33
CA ALA A 523 -13.38 -0.82 -12.09
C ALA A 523 -13.46 0.18 -10.93
N ASP A 524 -13.78 -0.31 -9.73
CA ASP A 524 -13.83 0.53 -8.52
C ASP A 524 -12.43 1.11 -8.20
N GLU A 525 -12.33 2.43 -8.12
CA GLU A 525 -11.10 3.16 -7.78
C GLU A 525 -10.52 2.79 -6.41
N LYS A 526 -11.31 2.20 -5.50
CA LYS A 526 -10.86 1.71 -4.19
C LYS A 526 -10.04 0.43 -4.27
N ILE A 527 -10.05 -0.26 -5.42
CA ILE A 527 -9.28 -1.49 -5.60
C ILE A 527 -7.79 -1.16 -5.54
N ARG A 528 -7.07 -1.93 -4.72
CA ARG A 528 -5.61 -1.95 -4.67
C ARG A 528 -5.10 -3.29 -5.19
N PRO A 529 -3.84 -3.36 -5.62
CA PRO A 529 -3.22 -4.66 -5.90
C PRO A 529 -3.43 -5.62 -4.74
N ASP A 530 -3.64 -6.88 -5.07
CA ASP A 530 -3.90 -7.97 -4.14
C ASP A 530 -5.26 -8.03 -3.43
N ASP A 531 -6.17 -7.06 -3.64
CA ASP A 531 -7.56 -7.12 -3.18
C ASP A 531 -8.33 -8.30 -3.82
N LEU A 532 -9.31 -8.81 -3.08
CA LEU A 532 -10.34 -9.68 -3.64
C LEU A 532 -11.37 -8.81 -4.36
N VAL A 533 -11.75 -9.20 -5.58
CA VAL A 533 -12.66 -8.41 -6.41
C VAL A 533 -13.74 -9.28 -7.04
N ALA A 534 -14.91 -8.67 -7.22
CA ALA A 534 -16.01 -9.20 -8.00
C ALA A 534 -15.76 -8.92 -9.49
N VAL A 535 -15.83 -9.93 -10.34
CA VAL A 535 -15.92 -9.74 -11.79
C VAL A 535 -17.40 -9.72 -12.14
N VAL A 536 -17.87 -8.59 -12.65
CA VAL A 536 -19.30 -8.31 -12.85
C VAL A 536 -19.61 -8.18 -14.34
N ARG A 537 -20.71 -8.81 -14.76
CA ARG A 537 -21.32 -8.64 -16.07
C ARG A 537 -22.83 -8.58 -15.87
N ASP A 538 -23.50 -7.59 -16.49
CA ASP A 538 -24.95 -7.41 -16.39
C ASP A 538 -25.46 -7.38 -14.93
N GLU A 539 -24.73 -6.68 -14.05
CA GLU A 539 -24.98 -6.60 -12.58
C GLU A 539 -24.91 -7.95 -11.84
N GLN A 540 -24.41 -9.01 -12.49
CA GLN A 540 -24.18 -10.32 -11.90
C GLN A 540 -22.68 -10.61 -11.76
N VAL A 541 -22.29 -11.14 -10.60
CA VAL A 541 -20.94 -11.61 -10.30
C VAL A 541 -20.72 -12.94 -11.00
N VAL A 542 -19.95 -12.91 -12.08
CA VAL A 542 -19.59 -14.10 -12.88
C VAL A 542 -18.34 -14.79 -12.33
N ALA A 543 -17.52 -14.09 -11.56
CA ALA A 543 -16.38 -14.67 -10.86
C ALA A 543 -15.90 -13.84 -9.67
N VAL A 544 -15.10 -14.47 -8.82
CA VAL A 544 -14.27 -13.83 -7.80
C VAL A 544 -12.82 -14.03 -8.20
N GLY A 545 -12.05 -12.96 -8.12
CA GLY A 545 -10.63 -12.96 -8.42
C GLY A 545 -9.82 -12.12 -7.47
N LYS A 546 -8.53 -12.02 -7.78
CA LYS A 546 -7.58 -11.18 -7.07
C LYS A 546 -7.03 -10.14 -8.03
N ALA A 547 -7.10 -8.87 -7.65
CA ALA A 547 -6.56 -7.76 -8.43
C ALA A 547 -5.02 -7.86 -8.53
N LEU A 548 -4.47 -7.61 -9.72
CA LEU A 548 -3.04 -7.36 -9.93
C LEU A 548 -2.71 -5.87 -10.03
N LEU A 549 -3.68 -5.08 -10.49
CA LEU A 549 -3.58 -3.64 -10.72
C LEU A 549 -4.50 -2.90 -9.73
N SER A 550 -4.27 -1.62 -9.54
CA SER A 550 -5.28 -0.74 -8.94
C SER A 550 -6.48 -0.55 -9.88
N GLY A 551 -7.64 -0.13 -9.35
CA GLY A 551 -8.86 0.06 -10.16
C GLY A 551 -8.65 0.98 -11.37
N GLU A 552 -8.01 2.13 -11.15
CA GLU A 552 -7.69 3.10 -12.20
C GLU A 552 -6.73 2.50 -13.26
N GLU A 553 -5.73 1.73 -12.84
CA GLU A 553 -4.81 1.06 -13.77
C GLU A 553 -5.53 0.02 -14.62
N MET A 554 -6.53 -0.70 -14.07
CA MET A 554 -7.26 -1.70 -14.85
C MET A 554 -7.97 -1.09 -16.07
N VAL A 555 -8.48 0.13 -15.93
CA VAL A 555 -9.19 0.85 -16.99
C VAL A 555 -8.21 1.47 -17.99
N LYS A 556 -7.08 2.02 -17.50
CA LYS A 556 -6.10 2.70 -18.36
C LYS A 556 -5.14 1.75 -19.09
N ALA A 557 -4.86 0.59 -18.51
CA ALA A 557 -3.89 -0.35 -19.08
C ALA A 557 -4.43 -1.01 -20.36
N LYS A 558 -3.66 -0.92 -21.44
CA LYS A 558 -3.92 -1.50 -22.75
C LYS A 558 -3.53 -2.97 -22.86
N ARG A 559 -2.74 -3.50 -21.91
CA ARG A 559 -2.31 -4.91 -21.89
C ARG A 559 -1.96 -5.41 -20.49
N GLY A 560 -1.92 -6.73 -20.33
CA GLY A 560 -1.62 -7.41 -19.08
C GLY A 560 -2.86 -7.91 -18.34
N VAL A 561 -2.64 -8.76 -17.34
CA VAL A 561 -3.73 -9.31 -16.50
C VAL A 561 -4.14 -8.25 -15.48
N ALA A 562 -5.43 -7.92 -15.43
CA ALA A 562 -6.02 -7.06 -14.42
C ALA A 562 -6.46 -7.85 -13.18
N VAL A 563 -7.11 -9.01 -13.40
CA VAL A 563 -7.62 -9.87 -12.33
C VAL A 563 -7.23 -11.32 -12.58
N LYS A 564 -6.55 -11.93 -11.59
CA LYS A 564 -6.35 -13.39 -11.55
C LYS A 564 -7.59 -14.06 -10.97
N VAL A 565 -8.34 -14.78 -11.80
CA VAL A 565 -9.61 -15.40 -11.41
C VAL A 565 -9.35 -16.59 -10.50
N LYS A 566 -10.10 -16.66 -9.39
CA LYS A 566 -9.97 -17.73 -8.39
C LYS A 566 -11.11 -18.72 -8.45
N LYS A 567 -12.34 -18.23 -8.61
CA LYS A 567 -13.54 -19.05 -8.69
C LYS A 567 -14.56 -18.39 -9.58
N ARG A 568 -15.13 -19.14 -10.52
CA ARG A 568 -16.25 -18.72 -11.37
C ARG A 568 -17.58 -19.12 -10.73
N ALA A 569 -18.63 -18.37 -11.05
CA ALA A 569 -19.99 -18.58 -10.56
C ALA A 569 -20.57 -19.94 -10.96
#